data_AF-A0A9C9GLB8-F1
#
_entry.id   AF-A0A9C9GLB8-F1
#
_cell.length_a   1.000
_cell.length_b   1.000
_cell.length_c   1.000
_cell.angle_alpha   90.00
_cell.angle_beta   90.00
_cell.angle_gamma   90.00
#
_symmetry.space_group_name_H-M   'P 1'
#
loop_
_entity.id
_entity.type
_entity.pdbx_description
1 polymer ?
#
loop_
_entity_poly.entity_id
_entity_poly.type
_entity_poly.pdbx_seq_one_letter_code
_entity_poly.pdbx_strand_id
1 'polypeptide(L)'
;MSDSPVINNTQKSPEHKPRPLIDLLLGIIIPSIVLMKFSGDAELGARIALVVALTFPLSWGLFELIKYKKYNFIALLGLISVLLTGGIGLLQLDTQWLAIKEAAIPGLIGIAVLVSTQTRYPLIKTLLYNPKIMNVDKIGQKLDENGSANLFDARLLSATYLLGGTFFFSAAMNYILARWIVTSPAGSAAFNEQLGQMNLLSYPMIAIPSMLMMLGIFYYLWRTIHGMTELALEDIIRMEVKPD
;
A
#
# COMPACT_ATOMS: atom_id res chain seq x y z
N MET A 1 49.62 -22.10 22.64
CA MET A 1 48.50 -21.20 22.95
C MET A 1 47.54 -21.26 21.78
N SER A 2 46.31 -21.68 22.04
CA SER A 2 45.32 -22.08 21.05
C SER A 2 44.61 -20.86 20.43
N ASP A 3 44.63 -20.76 19.11
CA ASP A 3 43.76 -19.85 18.36
C ASP A 3 42.30 -20.30 18.51
N SER A 4 41.47 -19.41 19.05
CA SER A 4 40.01 -19.59 19.09
C SER A 4 39.38 -18.81 17.94
N PRO A 5 38.51 -19.40 17.10
CA PRO A 5 37.83 -18.66 16.06
C PRO A 5 36.67 -17.86 16.67
N VAL A 6 36.66 -16.56 16.40
CA VAL A 6 35.54 -15.67 16.74
C VAL A 6 34.36 -16.04 15.84
N ILE A 7 33.34 -16.70 16.41
CA ILE A 7 32.07 -16.97 15.74
C ILE A 7 31.31 -15.64 15.58
N ASN A 8 31.34 -15.09 14.37
CA ASN A 8 30.46 -13.99 13.98
C ASN A 8 29.03 -14.52 13.87
N ASN A 9 28.27 -14.37 14.95
CA ASN A 9 26.84 -14.63 14.97
C ASN A 9 26.11 -13.45 14.30
N THR A 10 26.14 -13.39 12.97
CA THR A 10 25.25 -12.52 12.19
C THR A 10 23.83 -13.03 12.40
N GLN A 11 23.15 -12.51 13.44
CA GLN A 11 21.71 -12.63 13.58
C GLN A 11 21.05 -12.01 12.35
N LYS A 12 20.78 -12.86 11.36
CA LYS A 12 19.96 -12.57 10.19
C LYS A 12 18.60 -12.12 10.75
N SER A 13 18.32 -10.81 10.70
CA SER A 13 16.99 -10.32 11.07
C SER A 13 15.97 -11.12 10.26
N PRO A 14 14.90 -11.65 10.88
CA PRO A 14 13.96 -12.52 10.18
C PRO A 14 13.40 -11.74 8.99
N GLU A 15 13.71 -12.24 7.79
CA GLU A 15 13.19 -11.72 6.54
C GLU A 15 11.67 -11.87 6.59
N HIS A 16 10.95 -10.78 6.35
CA HIS A 16 9.49 -10.75 6.38
C HIS A 16 8.97 -11.73 5.34
N LYS A 17 8.58 -12.93 5.76
CA LYS A 17 7.83 -13.84 4.90
C LYS A 17 6.41 -13.28 4.83
N PRO A 18 5.97 -12.73 3.69
CA PRO A 18 4.60 -12.23 3.58
C PRO A 18 3.66 -13.40 3.88
N ARG A 19 2.65 -13.18 4.73
CA ARG A 19 1.61 -14.17 5.01
C ARG A 19 0.25 -13.58 4.58
N PRO A 20 0.04 -13.37 3.27
CA PRO A 20 -1.07 -12.55 2.79
C PRO A 20 -2.44 -13.05 3.24
N LEU A 21 -2.61 -14.38 3.37
CA LEU A 21 -3.84 -14.99 3.88
C LEU A 21 -4.08 -14.67 5.36
N ILE A 22 -3.04 -14.69 6.19
CA ILE A 22 -3.15 -14.38 7.62
C ILE A 22 -3.41 -12.88 7.79
N ASP A 23 -2.70 -12.05 7.02
CA ASP A 23 -2.85 -10.59 7.03
C ASP A 23 -4.28 -10.19 6.61
N LEU A 24 -4.83 -10.84 5.58
CA LEU A 24 -6.20 -10.64 5.13
C LEU A 24 -7.24 -11.10 6.17
N LEU A 25 -7.04 -12.28 6.77
CA LEU A 25 -7.96 -12.85 7.74
C LEU A 25 -8.01 -12.04 9.03
N LEU A 26 -6.86 -11.80 9.65
CA LEU A 26 -6.74 -11.09 10.93
C LEU A 26 -6.92 -9.58 10.78
N GLY A 27 -6.54 -9.02 9.62
CA GLY A 27 -6.61 -7.59 9.38
C GLY A 27 -7.96 -7.09 8.88
N ILE A 28 -8.69 -7.89 8.09
CA ILE A 28 -9.90 -7.43 7.39
C ILE A 28 -11.09 -8.35 7.68
N ILE A 29 -11.00 -9.65 7.36
CA ILE A 29 -12.17 -10.53 7.34
C ILE A 29 -12.76 -10.74 8.73
N ILE A 30 -11.95 -11.14 9.71
CA ILE A 30 -12.42 -11.41 11.08
C ILE A 30 -12.99 -10.15 11.73
N PRO A 31 -12.28 -9.00 11.75
CA PRO A 31 -12.82 -7.75 12.29
C PRO A 31 -14.14 -7.35 11.63
N SER A 32 -14.26 -7.44 10.31
CA SER A 32 -15.49 -7.08 9.60
C SER A 32 -16.65 -7.98 9.97
N ILE A 33 -16.43 -9.30 10.10
CA ILE A 33 -17.48 -10.22 10.54
C ILE A 33 -17.90 -9.92 11.98
N VAL A 34 -16.95 -9.62 12.87
CA VAL A 34 -17.23 -9.21 14.25
C VAL A 34 -18.13 -7.97 14.26
N LEU A 35 -17.78 -6.95 13.49
CA LEU A 35 -18.56 -5.72 13.40
C LEU A 35 -19.95 -5.94 12.80
N MET A 36 -20.08 -6.79 11.77
CA MET A 36 -21.35 -7.00 11.08
C MET A 36 -22.32 -7.89 11.84
N LYS A 37 -21.83 -8.94 12.51
CA LYS A 37 -22.70 -9.91 13.18
C LYS A 37 -22.87 -9.64 14.67
N PHE A 38 -21.82 -9.17 15.35
CA PHE A 38 -21.79 -9.14 16.82
C PHE A 38 -22.05 -7.76 17.43
N SER A 39 -22.45 -6.77 16.63
CA SER A 39 -22.71 -5.40 17.11
C SER A 39 -24.11 -5.17 17.70
N GLY A 40 -25.01 -6.15 17.61
CA GLY A 40 -26.37 -6.03 18.16
C GLY A 40 -26.39 -5.99 19.69
N ASP A 41 -27.42 -5.36 20.27
CA ASP A 41 -27.58 -5.21 21.73
C ASP A 41 -27.80 -6.55 22.46
N ALA A 42 -28.29 -7.57 21.74
CA ALA A 42 -28.43 -8.94 22.25
C ALA A 42 -27.10 -9.73 22.27
N GLU A 43 -26.04 -9.20 21.68
CA GLU A 43 -24.73 -9.83 21.60
C GLU A 43 -23.68 -9.03 22.41
N LEU A 44 -22.71 -8.38 21.75
CA LEU A 44 -21.68 -7.59 22.43
C LEU A 44 -22.09 -6.12 22.60
N GLY A 45 -23.04 -5.65 21.79
CA GLY A 45 -23.36 -4.23 21.66
C GLY A 45 -22.26 -3.45 20.92
N ALA A 46 -22.63 -2.31 20.35
CA ALA A 46 -21.80 -1.58 19.40
C ALA A 46 -20.39 -1.22 19.92
N ARG A 47 -20.25 -0.76 21.16
CA ARG A 47 -18.94 -0.34 21.69
C ARG A 47 -17.98 -1.51 21.88
N ILE A 48 -18.45 -2.62 22.45
CA ILE A 48 -17.61 -3.78 22.75
C ILE A 48 -17.25 -4.50 21.46
N ALA A 49 -18.20 -4.66 20.53
CA ALA A 49 -17.90 -5.24 19.22
C ALA A 49 -16.81 -4.46 18.47
N LEU A 50 -16.84 -3.12 18.54
CA LEU A 50 -15.80 -2.28 17.95
C LEU A 50 -14.44 -2.51 18.61
N VAL A 51 -14.36 -2.52 19.94
CA VAL A 51 -13.09 -2.79 20.67
C VAL A 51 -12.54 -4.17 20.31
N VAL A 52 -13.39 -5.19 20.30
CA VAL A 52 -12.99 -6.57 19.96
C VAL A 52 -12.50 -6.63 18.51
N ALA A 53 -13.23 -6.03 17.58
CA ALA A 53 -12.84 -6.00 16.16
C ALA A 53 -11.47 -5.34 15.95
N LEU A 54 -11.18 -4.24 16.66
CA LEU A 54 -9.90 -3.53 16.57
C LEU A 54 -8.75 -4.28 17.23
N THR A 55 -9.03 -5.13 18.21
CA THR A 55 -7.99 -5.90 18.92
C THR A 55 -7.24 -6.82 17.95
N PHE A 56 -7.90 -7.39 16.94
CA PHE A 56 -7.26 -8.24 15.95
C PHE A 56 -6.19 -7.51 15.10
N PRO A 57 -6.52 -6.44 14.34
CA PRO A 57 -5.54 -5.73 13.53
C PRO A 57 -4.49 -5.01 14.40
N LEU A 58 -4.85 -4.53 15.59
CA LEU A 58 -3.86 -3.93 16.51
C LEU A 58 -2.86 -4.96 17.03
N SER A 59 -3.33 -6.12 17.48
CA SER A 59 -2.44 -7.18 17.99
C SER A 59 -1.53 -7.71 16.89
N TRP A 60 -2.09 -7.90 15.68
CA TRP A 60 -1.31 -8.33 14.52
C TRP A 60 -0.28 -7.27 14.12
N GLY A 61 -0.69 -6.03 13.93
CA GLY A 61 0.22 -4.93 13.55
C GLY A 61 1.32 -4.67 14.59
N LEU A 62 0.99 -4.76 15.88
CA LEU A 62 1.98 -4.63 16.95
C LEU A 62 2.96 -5.81 16.98
N PHE A 63 2.46 -7.04 16.79
CA PHE A 63 3.32 -8.23 16.67
C PHE A 63 4.31 -8.10 15.52
N GLU A 64 3.86 -7.62 14.35
CA GLU A 64 4.75 -7.37 13.21
C GLU A 64 5.80 -6.31 13.52
N LEU A 65 5.40 -5.19 14.12
CA LEU A 65 6.30 -4.11 14.49
C LEU A 65 7.40 -4.57 15.45
N ILE A 66 7.04 -5.34 16.48
CA ILE A 66 7.98 -5.87 17.49
C ILE A 66 8.88 -6.94 16.89
N LYS A 67 8.35 -7.86 16.08
CA LYS A 67 9.10 -9.00 15.55
C LYS A 67 10.10 -8.59 14.48
N TYR A 68 9.74 -7.68 13.58
CA TYR A 68 10.57 -7.34 12.43
C TYR A 68 11.55 -6.19 12.71
N LYS A 69 11.48 -5.55 13.89
CA LYS A 69 12.45 -4.59 14.50
C LYS A 69 13.04 -3.47 13.62
N LYS A 70 12.60 -3.33 12.38
CA LYS A 70 12.85 -2.18 11.51
C LYS A 70 11.57 -1.36 11.50
N TYR A 71 11.71 -0.04 11.57
CA TYR A 71 10.62 0.92 11.42
C TYR A 71 9.97 0.75 10.05
N ASN A 72 9.04 -0.21 9.94
CA ASN A 72 8.23 -0.37 8.77
C ASN A 72 7.17 0.73 8.82
N PHE A 73 7.45 1.85 8.16
CA PHE A 73 6.54 2.99 8.08
C PHE A 73 5.13 2.58 7.64
N ILE A 74 5.02 1.54 6.81
CA ILE A 74 3.74 0.98 6.36
C ILE A 74 2.97 0.35 7.52
N ALA A 75 3.64 -0.47 8.35
CA ALA A 75 3.01 -1.08 9.53
C ALA A 75 2.58 -0.02 10.56
N LEU A 76 3.39 1.02 10.75
CA LEU A 76 3.06 2.13 11.63
C LEU A 76 1.84 2.93 11.13
N LEU A 77 1.80 3.26 9.84
CA LEU A 77 0.64 3.92 9.23
C LEU A 77 -0.63 3.08 9.35
N GLY A 78 -0.54 1.77 9.14
CA GLY A 78 -1.65 0.85 9.33
C GLY A 78 -2.20 0.87 10.76
N LEU A 79 -1.30 0.79 11.75
CA LEU A 79 -1.69 0.85 13.16
C LEU A 79 -2.34 2.18 13.54
N ILE A 80 -1.79 3.31 13.08
CA ILE A 80 -2.40 4.64 13.28
C ILE A 80 -3.79 4.70 12.64
N SER A 81 -3.97 4.17 11.41
CA SER A 81 -5.27 4.15 10.74
C SER A 81 -6.33 3.36 11.52
N VAL A 82 -5.95 2.20 12.06
CA VAL A 82 -6.84 1.37 12.90
C VAL A 82 -7.20 2.12 14.19
N LEU A 83 -6.23 2.77 14.84
CA LEU A 83 -6.50 3.58 16.03
C LEU A 83 -7.43 4.76 15.74
N LEU A 84 -7.25 5.46 14.61
CA LEU A 84 -8.15 6.53 14.19
C LEU A 84 -9.57 6.01 13.95
N THR A 85 -9.70 4.84 13.33
CA THR A 85 -11.00 4.17 13.11
C THR A 85 -11.70 3.89 14.43
N GLY A 86 -10.96 3.32 15.40
CA GLY A 86 -11.49 3.08 16.74
C GLY A 86 -11.83 4.35 17.50
N GLY A 87 -10.98 5.37 17.41
CA GLY A 87 -11.22 6.67 18.01
C GLY A 87 -12.51 7.32 17.48
N ILE A 88 -12.73 7.32 16.16
CA ILE A 88 -13.94 7.85 15.54
C ILE A 88 -15.18 7.10 16.03
N GLY A 89 -15.14 5.77 16.04
CA GLY A 89 -16.29 4.96 16.46
C GLY A 89 -16.58 5.04 17.97
N LEU A 90 -15.55 5.06 18.82
CA LEU A 90 -15.72 5.07 20.28
C LEU A 90 -16.03 6.46 20.85
N LEU A 91 -15.45 7.52 20.28
CA LEU A 91 -15.73 8.90 20.65
C LEU A 91 -16.97 9.46 19.96
N GLN A 92 -17.66 8.63 19.14
CA GLN A 92 -18.88 8.98 18.43
C GLN A 92 -18.71 10.24 17.55
N LEU A 93 -17.57 10.33 16.86
CA LEU A 93 -17.29 11.46 15.97
C LEU A 93 -18.14 11.40 14.70
N ASP A 94 -18.31 12.55 14.04
CA ASP A 94 -19.00 12.63 12.75
C ASP A 94 -18.34 11.68 11.73
N THR A 95 -19.16 10.95 10.97
CA THR A 95 -18.73 10.02 9.92
C THR A 95 -17.90 10.70 8.83
N GLN A 96 -17.95 12.02 8.70
CA GLN A 96 -17.04 12.81 7.86
C GLN A 96 -15.57 12.58 8.19
N TRP A 97 -15.21 12.46 9.47
CA TRP A 97 -13.83 12.19 9.89
C TRP A 97 -13.36 10.80 9.44
N LEU A 98 -14.29 9.83 9.35
CA LEU A 98 -14.01 8.53 8.76
C LEU A 98 -13.65 8.67 7.29
N ALA A 99 -14.44 9.42 6.52
CA ALA A 99 -14.17 9.60 5.09
C ALA A 99 -12.84 10.34 4.84
N ILE A 100 -12.55 11.38 5.63
CA ILE A 100 -11.29 12.12 5.54
C ILE A 100 -10.09 11.20 5.84
N LYS A 101 -10.16 10.35 6.87
CA LYS A 101 -9.04 9.47 7.21
C LYS A 101 -8.76 8.42 6.12
N GLU A 102 -9.79 7.85 5.49
CA GLU A 102 -9.61 6.83 4.45
C GLU A 102 -9.00 7.43 3.19
N ALA A 103 -9.36 8.68 2.87
CA ALA A 103 -8.79 9.42 1.75
C ALA A 103 -7.38 9.96 2.04
N ALA A 104 -7.03 10.16 3.32
CA ALA A 104 -5.79 10.80 3.71
C ALA A 104 -4.54 10.01 3.30
N ILE A 105 -4.51 8.69 3.55
CA ILE A 105 -3.30 7.88 3.24
C ILE A 105 -3.03 7.89 1.72
N PRO A 106 -3.97 7.52 0.84
CA PRO A 106 -3.73 7.57 -0.60
C PRO A 106 -3.49 9.00 -1.09
N GLY A 107 -4.20 9.99 -0.55
CA GLY A 107 -4.04 11.40 -0.91
C GLY A 107 -2.63 11.93 -0.60
N LEU A 108 -2.11 11.64 0.60
CA LEU A 108 -0.76 12.01 1.00
C LEU A 108 0.30 11.31 0.14
N ILE A 109 0.10 10.03 -0.20
CA ILE A 109 1.00 9.30 -1.10
C ILE A 109 0.95 9.93 -2.51
N GLY A 110 -0.24 10.26 -3.02
CA GLY A 110 -0.41 10.92 -4.31
C GLY A 110 0.30 12.28 -4.36
N ILE A 111 0.18 13.08 -3.30
CA ILE A 111 0.91 14.34 -3.15
C ILE A 111 2.42 14.08 -3.13
N ALA A 112 2.91 13.10 -2.36
CA ALA A 112 4.32 12.76 -2.31
C ALA A 112 4.86 12.35 -3.69
N VAL A 113 4.08 11.59 -4.45
CA VAL A 113 4.41 11.21 -5.84
C VAL A 113 4.48 12.45 -6.74
N LEU A 114 3.53 13.38 -6.65
CA LEU A 114 3.59 14.62 -7.43
C LEU A 114 4.75 15.52 -7.01
N VAL A 115 5.01 15.68 -5.72
CA VAL A 115 6.16 16.45 -5.23
C VAL A 115 7.47 15.82 -5.73
N SER A 116 7.53 14.48 -5.85
CA SER A 116 8.72 13.80 -6.39
C SER A 116 9.06 14.25 -7.82
N THR A 117 8.09 14.68 -8.64
CA THR A 117 8.37 15.16 -10.00
C THR A 117 9.14 16.48 -10.03
N GLN A 118 9.02 17.29 -8.97
CA GLN A 118 9.76 18.55 -8.81
C GLN A 118 11.15 18.33 -8.20
N THR A 119 11.44 17.11 -7.74
CA THR A 119 12.77 16.74 -7.24
C THR A 119 13.67 16.21 -8.36
N ARG A 120 14.96 16.09 -8.08
CA ARG A 120 15.94 15.48 -9.01
C ARG A 120 15.65 14.01 -9.33
N TYR A 121 14.78 13.35 -8.55
CA TYR A 121 14.50 11.92 -8.64
C TYR A 121 13.00 11.62 -8.58
N PRO A 122 12.24 11.81 -9.69
CA PRO A 122 10.85 11.36 -9.79
C PRO A 122 10.72 9.90 -9.39
N LEU A 123 9.62 9.53 -8.73
CA LEU A 123 9.50 8.22 -8.10
C LEU A 123 9.66 7.05 -9.10
N ILE A 124 9.03 7.13 -10.28
CA ILE A 124 9.17 6.11 -11.32
C ILE A 124 10.59 6.08 -11.89
N LYS A 125 11.22 7.26 -12.07
CA LYS A 125 12.61 7.34 -12.50
C LYS A 125 13.51 6.62 -11.49
N THR A 126 13.36 6.88 -10.21
CA THR A 126 14.14 6.21 -9.16
C THR A 126 13.93 4.70 -9.14
N LEU A 127 12.69 4.25 -9.35
CA LEU A 127 12.36 2.82 -9.41
C LEU A 127 12.99 2.14 -10.64
N LEU A 128 12.91 2.76 -11.82
CA LEU A 128 13.44 2.20 -13.06
C LEU A 128 14.96 2.29 -13.14
N TYR A 129 15.58 3.32 -12.56
CA TYR A 129 17.04 3.43 -12.46
C TYR A 129 17.60 2.65 -11.26
N ASN A 130 16.81 1.78 -10.64
CA ASN A 130 17.29 0.88 -9.60
C ASN A 130 17.93 -0.36 -10.25
N PRO A 131 19.26 -0.56 -10.13
CA PRO A 131 19.96 -1.70 -10.75
C PRO A 131 19.58 -3.06 -10.16
N LYS A 132 18.81 -3.07 -9.07
CA LYS A 132 18.20 -4.29 -8.50
C LYS A 132 16.99 -4.77 -9.29
N ILE A 133 16.33 -3.88 -10.03
CA ILE A 133 15.06 -4.16 -10.71
C ILE A 133 15.25 -4.16 -12.23
N MET A 134 16.08 -3.25 -12.76
CA MET A 134 16.23 -3.01 -14.19
C MET A 134 17.71 -3.01 -14.61
N ASN A 135 17.98 -3.33 -15.87
CA ASN A 135 19.33 -3.25 -16.43
C ASN A 135 19.66 -1.82 -16.90
N VAL A 136 19.94 -0.95 -15.93
CA VAL A 136 20.10 0.51 -16.14
C VAL A 136 21.21 0.84 -17.14
N ASP A 137 22.32 0.11 -17.10
CA ASP A 137 23.47 0.37 -17.98
C ASP A 137 23.13 0.08 -19.45
N LYS A 138 22.46 -1.05 -19.74
CA LYS A 138 22.01 -1.39 -21.09
C LYS A 138 20.98 -0.39 -21.63
N ILE A 139 20.04 0.02 -20.78
CA ILE A 139 19.00 1.01 -21.14
C ILE A 139 19.66 2.35 -21.45
N GLY A 140 20.56 2.83 -20.59
CA GLY A 140 21.28 4.09 -20.79
C GLY A 140 22.07 4.10 -22.10
N GLN A 141 22.85 3.06 -22.36
CA GLN A 141 23.64 2.96 -23.58
C GLN A 141 22.76 3.01 -24.84
N LYS A 142 21.63 2.29 -24.87
CA LYS A 142 20.71 2.31 -26.02
C LYS A 142 19.97 3.63 -26.18
N LEU A 143 19.64 4.32 -25.09
CA LEU A 143 19.02 5.63 -25.15
C LEU A 143 19.98 6.69 -25.71
N ASP A 144 21.26 6.61 -25.38
CA ASP A 144 22.31 7.49 -25.89
C ASP A 144 22.61 7.21 -27.37
N GLU A 145 22.74 5.93 -27.76
CA GLU A 145 22.92 5.52 -29.16
C GLU A 145 21.77 6.00 -30.06
N ASN A 146 20.55 5.98 -29.54
CA ASN A 146 19.34 6.36 -30.28
C ASN A 146 18.96 7.85 -30.12
N GLY A 147 19.73 8.64 -29.37
CA GLY A 147 19.45 10.06 -29.12
C GLY A 147 18.09 10.33 -28.45
N SER A 148 17.54 9.34 -27.75
CA SER A 148 16.14 9.36 -27.25
C SER A 148 16.03 9.63 -25.75
N ALA A 149 17.15 9.90 -25.06
CA ALA A 149 17.21 10.15 -23.62
C ALA A 149 16.22 11.23 -23.11
N ASN A 150 16.12 12.37 -23.82
CA ASN A 150 15.19 13.45 -23.45
C ASN A 150 13.72 13.03 -23.58
N LEU A 151 13.39 12.26 -24.63
CA LEU A 151 12.05 11.74 -24.84
C LEU A 151 11.70 10.69 -23.79
N PHE A 152 12.66 9.84 -23.43
CA PHE A 152 12.52 8.85 -22.37
C PHE A 152 12.22 9.52 -21.02
N ASP A 153 13.01 10.52 -20.62
CA ASP A 153 12.80 11.26 -19.39
C ASP A 153 11.43 11.96 -19.34
N ALA A 154 10.98 12.54 -20.46
CA ALA A 154 9.64 13.12 -20.56
C ALA A 154 8.53 12.08 -20.33
N ARG A 155 8.71 10.86 -20.86
CA ARG A 155 7.74 9.76 -20.69
C ARG A 155 7.75 9.20 -19.26
N LEU A 156 8.90 9.16 -18.60
CA LEU A 156 8.98 8.80 -17.18
C LEU A 156 8.27 9.82 -16.29
N LEU A 157 8.37 11.11 -16.62
CA LEU A 157 7.59 12.16 -15.95
C LEU A 157 6.09 11.96 -16.18
N SER A 158 5.65 11.73 -17.43
CA SER A 158 4.24 11.42 -17.73
C SER A 158 3.74 10.22 -16.93
N ALA A 159 4.52 9.14 -16.85
CA ALA A 159 4.16 7.98 -16.05
C ALA A 159 4.06 8.31 -14.56
N THR A 160 4.93 9.19 -14.03
CA THR A 160 4.88 9.60 -12.62
C THR A 160 3.61 10.39 -12.32
N TYR A 161 3.16 11.25 -13.25
CA TYR A 161 1.85 11.91 -13.16
C TYR A 161 0.69 10.91 -13.20
N LEU A 162 0.73 9.92 -14.09
CA LEU A 162 -0.29 8.86 -14.14
C LEU A 162 -0.34 8.09 -12.82
N LEU A 163 0.81 7.76 -12.25
CA LEU A 163 0.91 7.10 -10.95
C LEU A 163 0.31 7.95 -9.83
N GLY A 164 0.63 9.24 -9.76
CA GLY A 164 0.00 10.17 -8.82
C GLY A 164 -1.53 10.19 -9.00
N GLY A 165 -2.00 10.20 -10.25
CA GLY A 165 -3.42 10.10 -10.59
C GLY A 165 -4.10 8.84 -10.02
N THR A 166 -3.42 7.69 -10.00
CA THR A 166 -3.97 6.46 -9.40
C THR A 166 -4.20 6.59 -7.90
N PHE A 167 -3.30 7.29 -7.19
CA PHE A 167 -3.43 7.53 -5.76
C PHE A 167 -4.54 8.54 -5.45
N PHE A 168 -4.70 9.60 -6.25
CA PHE A 168 -5.83 10.52 -6.11
C PHE A 168 -7.17 9.86 -6.42
N PHE A 169 -7.22 9.01 -7.45
CA PHE A 169 -8.39 8.19 -7.74
C PHE A 169 -8.73 7.30 -6.52
N SER A 170 -7.72 6.63 -5.94
CA SER A 170 -7.91 5.81 -4.74
C SER A 170 -8.40 6.64 -3.55
N ALA A 171 -7.85 7.84 -3.33
CA ALA A 171 -8.30 8.75 -2.27
C ALA A 171 -9.77 9.17 -2.45
N ALA A 172 -10.14 9.54 -3.68
CA ALA A 172 -11.51 9.92 -4.02
C ALA A 172 -12.49 8.75 -3.83
N MET A 173 -12.13 7.55 -4.30
CA MET A 173 -12.95 6.35 -4.13
C MET A 173 -13.11 5.98 -2.66
N ASN A 174 -12.05 6.05 -1.86
CA ASN A 174 -12.13 5.84 -0.41
C ASN A 174 -13.10 6.83 0.25
N TYR A 175 -12.99 8.12 -0.08
CA TYR A 175 -13.88 9.14 0.44
C TYR A 175 -15.35 8.89 0.06
N ILE A 176 -15.62 8.59 -1.21
CA ILE A 176 -16.96 8.34 -1.74
C ILE A 176 -17.57 7.10 -1.08
N LEU A 177 -16.83 5.99 -1.02
CA LEU A 177 -17.32 4.75 -0.40
C LEU A 177 -17.60 4.93 1.09
N ALA A 178 -16.73 5.63 1.81
CA ALA A 178 -16.96 5.92 3.22
C ALA A 178 -18.22 6.75 3.45
N ARG A 179 -18.43 7.81 2.65
CA ARG A 179 -19.65 8.64 2.74
C ARG A 179 -20.92 7.94 2.29
N TRP A 180 -20.80 7.02 1.33
CA TRP A 180 -21.95 6.31 0.76
C TRP A 180 -22.41 5.14 1.64
N ILE A 181 -21.47 4.37 2.20
CA ILE A 181 -21.76 3.19 3.01
C ILE A 181 -22.02 3.56 4.47
N VAL A 182 -21.21 4.46 5.04
CA VAL A 182 -21.26 4.80 6.47
C VAL A 182 -22.11 6.05 6.71
N THR A 183 -23.42 5.82 6.81
CA THR A 183 -24.43 6.87 7.00
C THR A 183 -24.98 6.93 8.44
N SER A 184 -24.79 5.85 9.20
CA SER A 184 -25.28 5.73 10.58
C SER A 184 -24.38 6.46 11.58
N PRO A 185 -24.93 6.97 12.69
CA PRO A 185 -24.16 7.67 13.71
C PRO A 185 -23.14 6.74 14.38
N ALA A 186 -21.92 7.26 14.58
CA ALA A 186 -20.85 6.53 15.23
C ALA A 186 -21.25 6.02 16.62
N GLY A 187 -20.82 4.80 16.96
CA GLY A 187 -21.18 4.13 18.21
C GLY A 187 -22.54 3.43 18.21
N SER A 188 -23.26 3.41 17.08
CA SER A 188 -24.44 2.58 16.87
C SER A 188 -24.08 1.20 16.28
N ALA A 189 -24.95 0.21 16.45
CA ALA A 189 -24.76 -1.12 15.86
C ALA A 189 -24.70 -1.05 14.33
N ALA A 190 -25.57 -0.22 13.73
CA ALA A 190 -25.62 0.00 12.29
C ALA A 190 -24.34 0.65 11.75
N PHE A 191 -23.71 1.56 12.50
CA PHE A 191 -22.41 2.13 12.12
C PHE A 191 -21.33 1.06 12.04
N ASN A 192 -21.26 0.16 13.03
CA ASN A 192 -20.29 -0.92 13.01
C ASN A 192 -20.53 -1.86 11.82
N GLU A 193 -21.78 -2.23 11.56
CA GLU A 193 -22.11 -3.09 10.43
C GLU A 193 -21.68 -2.43 9.11
N GLN A 194 -22.00 -1.16 8.91
CA GLN A 194 -21.58 -0.38 7.75
C GLN A 194 -20.06 -0.27 7.65
N LEU A 195 -19.35 -0.09 8.77
CA LEU A 195 -17.89 -0.05 8.79
C LEU A 195 -17.29 -1.40 8.36
N GLY A 196 -17.83 -2.51 8.84
CA GLY A 196 -17.43 -3.85 8.44
C GLY A 196 -17.68 -4.12 6.95
N GLN A 197 -18.85 -3.73 6.44
CA GLN A 197 -19.20 -3.80 5.02
C GLN A 197 -18.29 -2.93 4.16
N MET A 198 -18.03 -1.69 4.57
CA MET A 198 -17.13 -0.76 3.88
C MET A 198 -15.73 -1.37 3.76
N ASN A 199 -15.16 -1.90 4.84
CA ASN A 199 -13.83 -2.51 4.80
C ASN A 199 -13.75 -3.69 3.82
N LEU A 200 -14.80 -4.52 3.73
CA LEU A 200 -14.86 -5.64 2.80
C LEU A 200 -15.06 -5.19 1.35
N LEU A 201 -15.96 -4.23 1.11
CA LEU A 201 -16.30 -3.75 -0.24
C LEU A 201 -15.20 -2.85 -0.82
N SER A 202 -14.52 -2.06 0.00
CA SER A 202 -13.41 -1.20 -0.43
C SER A 202 -12.27 -2.00 -1.03
N TYR A 203 -12.03 -3.24 -0.57
CA TYR A 203 -10.96 -4.08 -1.12
C TYR A 203 -11.11 -4.33 -2.63
N PRO A 204 -12.18 -4.99 -3.14
CA PRO A 204 -12.36 -5.17 -4.57
C PRO A 204 -12.62 -3.86 -5.31
N MET A 205 -13.42 -2.95 -4.73
CA MET A 205 -13.84 -1.71 -5.42
C MET A 205 -12.69 -0.72 -5.65
N ILE A 206 -11.66 -0.75 -4.83
CA ILE A 206 -10.50 0.14 -4.95
C ILE A 206 -9.31 -0.62 -5.52
N ALA A 207 -8.99 -1.80 -4.99
CA ALA A 207 -7.80 -2.53 -5.41
C ALA A 207 -7.89 -3.00 -6.86
N ILE A 208 -9.05 -3.46 -7.35
CA ILE A 208 -9.16 -3.93 -8.74
C ILE A 208 -8.96 -2.77 -9.74
N PRO A 209 -9.68 -1.64 -9.64
CA PRO A 209 -9.42 -0.52 -10.54
C PRO A 209 -7.99 0.02 -10.42
N SER A 210 -7.45 0.18 -9.21
CA SER A 210 -6.08 0.64 -9.02
C SER A 210 -5.05 -0.34 -9.62
N MET A 211 -5.29 -1.65 -9.53
CA MET A 211 -4.45 -2.67 -10.18
C MET A 211 -4.53 -2.54 -11.70
N LEU A 212 -5.71 -2.33 -12.28
CA LEU A 212 -5.85 -2.10 -13.73
C LEU A 212 -5.13 -0.84 -14.19
N MET A 213 -5.24 0.27 -13.44
CA MET A 213 -4.48 1.49 -13.73
C MET A 213 -2.97 1.25 -13.63
N MET A 214 -2.52 0.51 -12.62
CA MET A 214 -1.12 0.15 -12.44
C MET A 214 -0.61 -0.70 -13.60
N LEU A 215 -1.36 -1.71 -14.03
CA LEU A 215 -1.04 -2.51 -15.23
C LEU A 215 -0.97 -1.63 -16.49
N GLY A 216 -1.86 -0.66 -16.63
CA GLY A 216 -1.82 0.33 -17.71
C GLY A 216 -0.55 1.18 -17.70
N ILE A 217 -0.10 1.64 -16.52
CA ILE A 217 1.16 2.39 -16.36
C ILE A 217 2.36 1.51 -16.69
N PHE A 218 2.39 0.28 -16.20
CA PHE A 218 3.46 -0.67 -16.54
C PHE A 218 3.53 -0.94 -18.04
N TYR A 219 2.39 -1.17 -18.68
CA TYR A 219 2.33 -1.36 -20.14
C TYR A 219 2.81 -0.12 -20.90
N TYR A 220 2.42 1.09 -20.45
CA TYR A 220 2.90 2.34 -21.02
C TYR A 220 4.42 2.51 -20.91
N LEU A 221 4.98 2.20 -19.74
CA LEU A 221 6.43 2.25 -19.50
C LEU A 221 7.17 1.22 -20.33
N TRP A 222 6.69 -0.02 -20.36
CA TRP A 222 7.28 -1.07 -21.17
C TRP A 222 7.28 -0.71 -22.66
N ARG A 223 6.14 -0.26 -23.20
CA ARG A 223 6.04 0.18 -24.60
C ARG A 223 6.98 1.34 -24.91
N THR A 224 7.18 2.24 -23.95
CA THR A 224 8.11 3.36 -24.07
C THR A 224 9.56 2.87 -24.13
N ILE A 225 9.97 1.99 -23.21
CA ILE A 225 11.34 1.44 -23.18
C ILE A 225 11.60 0.61 -24.44
N HIS A 226 10.72 -0.33 -24.76
CA HIS A 226 10.86 -1.20 -25.93
C HIS A 226 10.92 -0.40 -27.23
N GLY A 227 10.04 0.59 -27.42
CA GLY A 227 10.04 1.42 -28.62
C GLY A 227 11.27 2.32 -28.78
N MET A 228 12.03 2.60 -27.70
CA MET A 228 13.22 3.46 -27.74
C MET A 228 14.54 2.68 -27.69
N THR A 229 14.53 1.46 -27.18
CA THR A 229 15.73 0.64 -26.97
C THR A 229 15.74 -0.65 -27.79
N GLU A 230 14.60 -1.05 -28.37
CA GLU A 230 14.35 -2.34 -29.03
C GLU A 230 14.60 -3.57 -28.16
N LEU A 231 14.84 -3.38 -26.85
CA LEU A 231 15.11 -4.46 -25.90
C LEU A 231 13.85 -5.25 -25.58
N ALA A 232 13.95 -6.58 -25.53
CA ALA A 232 12.88 -7.43 -25.03
C ALA A 232 12.64 -7.19 -23.53
N LEU A 233 11.42 -7.49 -23.05
CA LEU A 233 11.06 -7.33 -21.63
C LEU A 233 12.06 -8.03 -20.69
N GLU A 234 12.56 -9.19 -21.11
CA GLU A 234 13.52 -10.04 -20.40
C GLU A 234 14.92 -9.40 -20.27
N ASP A 235 15.31 -8.56 -21.22
CA ASP A 235 16.57 -7.81 -21.17
C ASP A 235 16.46 -6.52 -20.35
N ILE A 236 15.24 -5.96 -20.30
CA ILE A 236 14.89 -4.73 -19.59
C ILE A 236 14.81 -4.99 -18.08
N ILE A 237 14.07 -6.02 -17.69
CA ILE A 237 13.91 -6.44 -16.30
C ILE A 237 15.09 -7.32 -15.96
N ARG A 238 15.77 -7.04 -14.85
CA ARG A 238 16.78 -7.95 -14.35
C ARG A 238 16.08 -9.17 -13.76
N MET A 239 15.77 -10.16 -14.60
CA MET A 239 15.54 -11.51 -14.09
C MET A 239 16.87 -11.96 -13.51
N GLU A 240 16.96 -12.07 -12.19
CA GLU A 240 17.98 -12.93 -11.58
C GLU A 240 17.71 -14.37 -12.06
N VAL A 241 18.16 -14.71 -13.26
CA VAL A 241 18.48 -16.09 -13.61
C VAL A 241 19.89 -16.34 -13.07
N LYS A 242 19.91 -16.99 -11.90
CA LYS A 242 21.04 -17.56 -11.12
C LYS A 242 22.20 -18.12 -11.96
N PRO A 243 23.47 -18.11 -11.48
CA PRO A 243 24.05 -19.27 -10.72
C PRO A 243 25.10 -18.83 -9.65
N ASP A 244 25.53 -19.56 -8.61
CA ASP A 244 25.80 -20.99 -8.38
C ASP A 244 25.12 -21.57 -7.12
#